data_AF-F9ECK0-F1
#
_entry.id   AF-F9ECK0-F1
#
_cell.length_a   1.000
_cell.length_b   1.000
_cell.length_c   1.000
_cell.angle_alpha   90.00
_cell.angle_beta   90.00
_cell.angle_gamma   90.00
#
_symmetry.space_group_name_H-M   'P 1'
#
loop_
_entity.id
_entity.type
_entity.pdbx_description
1 polymer ?
#
loop_
_entity_poly.entity_id
_entity_poly.type
_entity_poly.pdbx_seq_one_letter_code
_entity_poly.pdbx_strand_id
1 'polypeptide(L)'
;MTGQRRAARSGGEGRDRFRFDDAAGGEGGPGYATFEGRESLAALNHDSAEVRDLAVRVLTHWLDRGASAWRLDAAYGIDPAFWASVLPAVRERHPDAWFMGEVIHGDYTGFVEASTVDTVAQYELWKAIWSSLADVNFYELDWCLGRHNELLESFIPATFVGNHDVTRIASKVGAAKAALAVVLLMTVGGVPSVYYGDEQGQWLHVSLSLEPTPRAEVRAPDEAPLVVEPPAQ
;
A
#
# COMPACT_ATOMS: atom_id res chain seq x y z
N MET A 1 -3.40 13.90 20.07
CA MET A 1 -3.73 14.28 18.68
C MET A 1 -4.97 15.18 18.55
N THR A 2 -6.05 14.94 19.29
CA THR A 2 -7.32 15.69 19.15
C THR A 2 -7.22 17.20 19.41
N GLY A 3 -6.36 17.62 20.36
CA GLY A 3 -6.11 19.04 20.66
C GLY A 3 -5.34 19.78 19.56
N GLN A 4 -4.30 19.14 18.99
CA GLN A 4 -3.50 19.71 17.89
C GLN A 4 -4.33 19.87 16.61
N ARG A 5 -5.23 18.94 16.30
CA ARG A 5 -6.13 19.07 15.14
C ARG A 5 -7.12 20.24 15.31
N ARG A 6 -7.69 20.44 16.50
CA ARG A 6 -8.55 21.63 16.72
C ARG A 6 -7.78 22.95 16.61
N ALA A 7 -6.56 23.03 17.16
CA ALA A 7 -5.72 24.23 17.09
C ALA A 7 -5.28 24.57 15.65
N ALA A 8 -4.91 23.55 14.86
CA ALA A 8 -4.53 23.73 13.46
C ALA A 8 -5.69 24.27 12.60
N ARG A 9 -6.93 23.79 12.82
CA ARG A 9 -8.13 24.31 12.14
C ARG A 9 -8.39 25.78 12.44
N SER A 10 -8.14 26.21 13.69
CA SER A 10 -8.36 27.59 14.13
C SER A 10 -7.20 28.55 13.84
N GLY A 11 -6.23 28.17 13.00
CA GLY A 11 -5.11 29.04 12.65
C GLY A 11 -3.90 28.99 13.59
N GLY A 12 -3.91 28.09 14.58
CA GLY A 12 -2.88 27.98 15.62
C GLY A 12 -1.68 27.12 15.21
N GLU A 13 -0.84 26.80 16.20
CA GLU A 13 0.35 25.99 16.04
C GLU A 13 0.05 24.65 15.32
N GLY A 14 0.83 24.33 14.30
CA GLY A 14 0.67 23.13 13.49
C GLY A 14 -0.36 23.22 12.35
N ARG A 15 -0.91 24.41 12.04
CA ARG A 15 -1.73 24.64 10.83
C ARG A 15 -1.01 24.15 9.58
N ASP A 16 0.23 24.57 9.40
CA ASP A 16 1.01 24.27 8.20
C ASP A 16 1.33 22.78 8.02
N ARG A 17 1.02 21.93 9.02
CA ARG A 17 1.23 20.48 8.94
C ARG A 17 0.16 19.75 8.14
N PHE A 18 -0.99 20.36 7.90
CA PHE A 18 -2.14 19.70 7.29
C PHE A 18 -2.64 20.47 6.08
N ARG A 19 -3.21 19.74 5.11
CA ARG A 19 -3.97 20.35 4.01
C ARG A 19 -5.42 20.57 4.47
N PHE A 20 -5.97 21.71 4.09
CA PHE A 20 -7.34 22.09 4.39
C PHE A 20 -8.15 22.17 3.10
N ASP A 21 -9.43 21.88 3.21
CA ASP A 21 -10.39 21.97 2.12
C ASP A 21 -11.57 22.85 2.60
N ASP A 22 -11.77 23.96 1.90
CA ASP A 22 -12.84 24.91 2.19
C ASP A 22 -14.23 24.29 1.91
N ALA A 23 -14.33 23.36 0.96
CA ALA A 23 -15.58 22.68 0.62
C ALA A 23 -15.98 21.61 1.68
N ALA A 24 -15.00 21.07 2.40
CA ALA A 24 -15.23 20.17 3.53
C ALA A 24 -15.50 20.94 4.86
N GLY A 25 -15.54 22.26 4.81
CA GLY A 25 -15.79 23.14 5.95
C GLY A 25 -17.26 23.39 6.25
N GLY A 26 -17.53 23.96 7.42
CA GLY A 26 -18.86 24.45 7.85
C GLY A 26 -18.73 25.77 8.60
N GLU A 27 -19.74 26.17 9.38
CA GLU A 27 -19.74 27.45 10.13
C GLU A 27 -18.54 27.62 11.10
N GLY A 28 -17.79 26.55 11.40
CA GLY A 28 -16.57 26.56 12.21
C GLY A 28 -15.23 26.68 11.45
N GLY A 29 -15.25 26.99 10.15
CA GLY A 29 -14.06 27.12 9.30
C GLY A 29 -13.77 25.89 8.42
N PRO A 30 -12.65 25.89 7.67
CA PRO A 30 -12.36 24.85 6.69
C PRO A 30 -12.20 23.46 7.31
N GLY A 31 -12.55 22.45 6.50
CA GLY A 31 -12.34 21.05 6.81
C GLY A 31 -10.89 20.64 6.53
N TYR A 32 -10.52 19.44 6.96
CA TYR A 32 -9.27 18.85 6.50
C TYR A 32 -9.46 18.25 5.11
N ALA A 33 -8.46 18.39 4.24
CA ALA A 33 -8.33 17.45 3.14
C ALA A 33 -8.08 16.06 3.74
N THR A 34 -8.59 15.00 3.11
CA THR A 34 -8.56 13.65 3.68
C THR A 34 -8.04 12.64 2.68
N PHE A 35 -7.48 11.55 3.19
CA PHE A 35 -7.14 10.39 2.38
C PHE A 35 -8.43 9.67 1.94
N GLU A 36 -8.67 9.59 0.63
CA GLU A 36 -9.81 8.90 0.00
C GLU A 36 -11.18 9.22 0.64
N GLY A 37 -11.37 10.47 1.09
CA GLY A 37 -12.61 10.91 1.72
C GLY A 37 -12.83 10.43 3.16
N ARG A 38 -11.84 9.78 3.79
CA ARG A 38 -11.95 9.30 5.18
C ARG A 38 -11.63 10.40 6.19
N GLU A 39 -12.64 10.91 6.87
CA GLU A 39 -12.55 12.01 7.84
C GLU A 39 -11.52 11.80 8.97
N SER A 40 -11.26 10.55 9.37
CA SER A 40 -10.27 10.23 10.39
C SER A 40 -8.82 10.45 9.92
N LEU A 41 -8.59 10.45 8.61
CA LEU A 41 -7.27 10.51 7.96
C LEU A 41 -7.04 11.89 7.32
N ALA A 42 -6.83 12.89 8.18
CA ALA A 42 -6.45 14.23 7.74
C ALA A 42 -5.10 14.20 6.98
N ALA A 43 -5.09 14.73 5.76
CA ALA A 43 -3.92 14.75 4.89
C ALA A 43 -2.85 15.70 5.40
N LEU A 44 -1.61 15.23 5.43
CA LEU A 44 -0.45 16.05 5.76
C LEU A 44 -0.11 16.99 4.61
N ASN A 45 0.42 18.16 4.94
CA ASN A 45 0.92 19.11 3.98
C ASN A 45 2.39 18.82 3.63
N HIS A 46 2.59 18.04 2.58
CA HIS A 46 3.92 17.65 2.11
C HIS A 46 4.75 18.82 1.57
N ASP A 47 4.15 20.00 1.33
CA ASP A 47 4.89 21.22 0.95
C ASP A 47 5.55 21.90 2.18
N SER A 48 5.16 21.50 3.39
CA SER A 48 5.66 22.10 4.63
C SER A 48 7.04 21.57 5.02
N ALA A 49 7.96 22.49 5.32
CA ALA A 49 9.25 22.15 5.93
C ALA A 49 9.07 21.39 7.25
N GLU A 50 8.05 21.74 8.04
CA GLU A 50 7.79 21.08 9.31
C GLU A 50 7.37 19.61 9.15
N VAL A 51 6.61 19.30 8.09
CA VAL A 51 6.22 17.92 7.76
C VAL A 51 7.41 17.12 7.22
N ARG A 52 8.26 17.74 6.40
CA ARG A 52 9.52 17.13 5.94
C ARG A 52 10.43 16.79 7.13
N ASP A 53 10.65 17.73 8.04
CA ASP A 53 11.46 17.50 9.25
C ASP A 53 10.84 16.43 10.15
N LEU A 54 9.51 16.41 10.27
CA LEU A 54 8.80 15.36 11.01
C LEU A 54 9.02 13.99 10.38
N ALA A 55 8.91 13.87 9.05
CA ALA A 55 9.16 12.62 8.34
C ALA A 55 10.59 12.13 8.57
N VAL A 56 11.61 12.98 8.38
CA VAL A 56 13.01 12.64 8.65
C VAL A 56 13.19 12.13 10.08
N ARG A 57 12.63 12.84 11.08
CA ARG A 57 12.71 12.43 12.49
C ARG A 57 12.06 11.08 12.76
N VAL A 58 10.87 10.84 12.23
CA VAL A 58 10.14 9.56 12.43
C VAL A 58 10.87 8.41 11.75
N LEU A 59 11.29 8.60 10.50
CA LEU A 59 12.00 7.56 9.75
C LEU A 59 13.31 7.17 10.46
N THR A 60 14.11 8.17 10.86
CA THR A 60 15.36 7.96 11.59
C THR A 60 15.13 7.31 12.95
N HIS A 61 14.10 7.74 13.69
CA HIS A 61 13.82 7.23 15.04
C HIS A 61 13.70 5.71 15.13
N TRP A 62 13.05 5.07 14.15
CA TRP A 62 12.89 3.62 14.14
C TRP A 62 14.08 2.89 13.52
N LEU A 63 14.79 3.53 12.58
CA LEU A 63 16.05 3.01 12.06
C LEU A 63 17.13 2.97 13.16
N ASP A 64 17.20 3.99 14.02
CA ASP A 64 18.04 4.02 15.24
C ASP A 64 17.74 2.86 16.21
N ARG A 65 16.56 2.24 16.09
CA ARG A 65 16.11 1.12 16.94
C ARG A 65 16.27 -0.24 16.29
N GLY A 66 16.89 -0.31 15.12
CA GLY A 66 17.21 -1.56 14.43
C GLY A 66 16.23 -1.95 13.33
N ALA A 67 15.27 -1.10 12.95
CA ALA A 67 14.59 -1.28 11.68
C ALA A 67 15.60 -1.14 10.53
N SER A 68 15.46 -1.94 9.48
CA SER A 68 16.35 -1.89 8.30
C SER A 68 15.69 -1.26 7.07
N ALA A 69 14.36 -1.11 7.10
CA ALA A 69 13.61 -0.69 5.93
C ALA A 69 12.31 0.03 6.28
N TRP A 70 11.77 0.76 5.31
CA TRP A 70 10.47 1.42 5.36
C TRP A 70 9.63 1.06 4.14
N ARG A 71 8.39 0.59 4.38
CA ARG A 71 7.32 0.57 3.38
C ARG A 71 6.53 1.87 3.50
N LEU A 72 6.55 2.68 2.47
CA LEU A 72 5.86 3.97 2.41
C LEU A 72 4.44 3.74 1.88
N ASP A 73 3.47 3.82 2.78
CA ASP A 73 2.03 3.65 2.50
C ASP A 73 1.52 4.73 1.55
N ALA A 74 0.63 4.34 0.63
CA ALA A 74 -0.02 5.19 -0.35
C ALA A 74 0.93 6.18 -1.05
N ALA A 75 2.16 5.73 -1.37
CA ALA A 75 3.19 6.58 -1.95
C ALA A 75 2.77 7.13 -3.33
N TYR A 76 1.91 6.42 -4.06
CA TYR A 76 1.26 6.90 -5.30
C TYR A 76 0.47 8.22 -5.13
N GLY A 77 0.00 8.52 -3.92
CA GLY A 77 -0.77 9.73 -3.60
C GLY A 77 0.09 10.92 -3.14
N ILE A 78 1.41 10.76 -3.10
CA ILE A 78 2.35 11.77 -2.62
C ILE A 78 3.28 12.17 -3.76
N ASP A 79 3.54 13.47 -3.92
CA ASP A 79 4.49 13.96 -4.91
C ASP A 79 5.87 13.34 -4.68
N PRO A 80 6.48 12.67 -5.68
CA PRO A 80 7.81 12.08 -5.56
C PRO A 80 8.88 13.05 -5.03
N ALA A 81 8.77 14.34 -5.36
CA ALA A 81 9.72 15.37 -4.91
C ALA A 81 9.74 15.53 -3.38
N PHE A 82 8.63 15.23 -2.69
CA PHE A 82 8.62 15.18 -1.23
C PHE A 82 9.60 14.14 -0.71
N TRP A 83 9.54 12.91 -1.24
CA TRP A 83 10.43 11.82 -0.84
C TRP A 83 11.89 12.12 -1.19
N ALA A 84 12.16 12.67 -2.38
CA ALA A 84 13.51 13.10 -2.75
C ALA A 84 14.08 14.18 -1.84
N SER A 85 13.22 14.97 -1.16
CA SER A 85 13.66 15.95 -0.16
C SER A 85 13.88 15.36 1.24
N VAL A 86 13.33 14.16 1.52
CA VAL A 86 13.35 13.52 2.85
C VAL A 86 14.39 12.40 2.93
N LEU A 87 14.40 11.49 1.96
CA LEU A 87 15.19 10.26 2.02
C LEU A 87 16.71 10.50 2.08
N PRO A 88 17.30 11.48 1.36
CA PRO A 88 18.74 11.77 1.49
C PRO A 88 19.17 12.07 2.93
N ALA A 89 18.41 12.89 3.67
CA ALA A 89 18.72 13.24 5.05
C ALA A 89 18.61 12.04 6.01
N VAL A 90 17.75 11.06 5.70
CA VAL A 90 17.67 9.80 6.46
C VAL A 90 18.89 8.91 6.15
N ARG A 91 19.26 8.82 4.87
CA ARG A 91 20.41 8.02 4.40
C ARG A 91 21.76 8.56 4.89
N GLU A 92 21.88 9.85 5.19
CA GLU A 92 23.08 10.40 5.85
C GLU A 92 23.40 9.70 7.17
N ARG A 93 22.39 9.20 7.89
CA ARG A 93 22.53 8.48 9.17
C ARG A 93 22.40 6.97 9.03
N HIS A 94 21.60 6.51 8.07
CA HIS A 94 21.34 5.09 7.81
C HIS A 94 21.55 4.80 6.32
N PRO A 95 22.81 4.69 5.86
CA PRO A 95 23.11 4.52 4.44
C PRO A 95 22.54 3.23 3.86
N ASP A 96 22.42 2.18 4.69
CA ASP A 96 21.91 0.87 4.29
C ASP A 96 20.38 0.73 4.43
N ALA A 97 19.67 1.81 4.81
CA ALA A 97 18.22 1.77 4.93
C ALA A 97 17.56 1.55 3.55
N TRP A 98 16.61 0.62 3.49
CA TRP A 98 15.90 0.29 2.26
C TRP A 98 14.47 0.84 2.25
N PHE A 99 14.05 1.50 1.17
CA PHE A 99 12.76 2.18 1.07
C PHE A 99 11.94 1.59 -0.09
N MET A 100 10.75 1.09 0.24
CA MET A 100 9.77 0.59 -0.72
C MET A 100 8.56 1.52 -0.77
N GLY A 101 8.29 2.11 -1.93
CA GLY A 101 7.06 2.87 -2.17
C GLY A 101 5.88 1.96 -2.52
N GLU A 102 4.73 2.15 -1.88
CA GLU A 102 3.48 1.60 -2.41
C GLU A 102 3.01 2.45 -3.58
N VAL A 103 3.24 1.94 -4.80
CA VAL A 103 2.75 2.54 -6.04
C VAL A 103 1.88 1.52 -6.75
N ILE A 104 0.58 1.81 -6.86
CA ILE A 104 -0.40 0.85 -7.38
C ILE A 104 -0.70 1.03 -8.88
N HIS A 105 -0.30 2.16 -9.47
CA HIS A 105 -0.52 2.49 -10.88
C HIS A 105 0.48 3.56 -11.37
N GLY A 106 0.58 3.75 -12.69
CA GLY A 106 1.34 4.85 -13.30
C GLY A 106 2.75 4.45 -13.76
N ASP A 107 3.66 5.42 -13.80
CA ASP A 107 5.04 5.23 -14.22
C ASP A 107 5.93 4.84 -13.02
N TYR A 108 6.23 3.56 -12.90
CA TYR A 108 6.99 3.02 -11.77
C TYR A 108 8.45 3.47 -11.81
N THR A 109 9.09 3.42 -12.98
CA THR A 109 10.48 3.86 -13.16
C THR A 109 10.61 5.35 -12.89
N GLY A 110 9.74 6.17 -13.48
CA GLY A 110 9.72 7.61 -13.22
C GLY A 110 9.49 7.96 -11.75
N PHE A 111 8.62 7.21 -11.05
CA PHE A 111 8.44 7.38 -9.61
C PHE A 111 9.70 7.06 -8.82
N VAL A 112 10.36 5.93 -9.09
CA VAL A 112 11.61 5.52 -8.41
C VAL A 112 12.70 6.58 -8.60
N GLU A 113 12.91 7.02 -9.84
CA GLU A 113 13.90 8.04 -10.17
C GLU A 113 13.61 9.37 -9.46
N ALA A 114 12.36 9.83 -9.51
CA ALA A 114 11.99 11.14 -8.96
C ALA A 114 11.88 11.15 -7.42
N SER A 115 11.59 10.02 -6.79
CA SER A 115 11.41 9.91 -5.32
C SER A 115 12.65 9.43 -4.58
N THR A 116 13.60 8.80 -5.27
CA THR A 116 14.81 8.18 -4.70
C THR A 116 14.56 7.00 -3.77
N VAL A 117 13.37 6.39 -3.82
CA VAL A 117 13.11 5.08 -3.18
C VAL A 117 13.93 3.99 -3.86
N ASP A 118 14.19 2.88 -3.18
CA ASP A 118 14.94 1.76 -3.77
C ASP A 118 14.07 0.89 -4.68
N THR A 119 12.77 0.84 -4.41
CA THR A 119 11.84 -0.02 -5.14
C THR A 119 10.38 0.44 -4.97
N VAL A 120 9.50 -0.18 -5.76
CA VAL A 120 8.05 -0.08 -5.62
C VAL A 120 7.38 -1.45 -5.65
N ALA A 121 6.20 -1.55 -5.05
CA ALA A 121 5.37 -2.75 -5.08
C ALA A 121 4.88 -3.07 -6.51
N GLN A 122 5.10 -4.29 -6.98
CA GLN A 122 4.76 -4.71 -8.34
C GLN A 122 3.30 -5.22 -8.45
N TYR A 123 2.34 -4.30 -8.52
CA TYR A 123 0.92 -4.64 -8.69
C TYR A 123 0.54 -5.14 -10.10
N GLU A 124 1.21 -4.69 -11.16
CA GLU A 124 0.96 -5.16 -12.54
C GLU A 124 1.27 -6.66 -12.70
N LEU A 125 2.43 -7.12 -12.18
CA LEU A 125 2.83 -8.52 -12.19
C LEU A 125 1.93 -9.36 -11.27
N TRP A 126 1.60 -8.86 -10.08
CA TRP A 126 0.61 -9.49 -9.19
C TRP A 126 -0.69 -9.76 -9.95
N LYS A 127 -1.23 -8.74 -10.64
CA LYS A 127 -2.47 -8.85 -11.41
C LYS A 127 -2.35 -9.91 -12.49
N ALA A 128 -1.30 -9.83 -13.31
CA ALA A 128 -1.09 -10.72 -14.43
C ALA A 128 -0.95 -12.18 -14.01
N ILE A 129 -0.27 -12.45 -12.88
CA ILE A 129 -0.12 -13.81 -12.34
C ILE A 129 -1.49 -14.39 -12.00
N TRP A 130 -2.28 -13.72 -11.15
CA TRP A 130 -3.53 -14.34 -10.70
C TRP A 130 -4.56 -14.43 -11.82
N SER A 131 -4.67 -13.43 -12.71
CA SER A 131 -5.66 -13.46 -13.81
C SER A 131 -5.31 -14.52 -14.85
N SER A 132 -4.04 -14.62 -15.23
CA SER A 132 -3.60 -15.64 -16.20
C SER A 132 -3.79 -17.05 -15.66
N LEU A 133 -3.57 -17.27 -14.36
CA LEU A 133 -3.85 -18.55 -13.71
C LEU A 133 -5.35 -18.83 -13.63
N ALA A 134 -6.18 -17.83 -13.28
CA ALA A 134 -7.63 -17.98 -13.20
C ALA A 134 -8.21 -18.38 -14.57
N ASP A 135 -7.93 -17.58 -15.59
CA ASP A 135 -8.55 -17.67 -16.92
C ASP A 135 -7.81 -18.62 -17.86
N VAL A 136 -6.64 -19.13 -17.45
CA VAL A 136 -5.76 -19.98 -18.26
C VAL A 136 -5.32 -19.25 -19.55
N ASN A 137 -5.07 -17.95 -19.44
CA ASN A 137 -4.61 -17.10 -20.52
C ASN A 137 -3.21 -16.57 -20.24
N PHE A 138 -2.18 -17.27 -20.74
CA PHE A 138 -0.79 -16.90 -20.48
C PHE A 138 -0.23 -15.82 -21.41
N TYR A 139 -1.01 -15.34 -22.39
CA TYR A 139 -0.59 -14.19 -23.21
C TYR A 139 -0.50 -12.90 -22.37
N GLU A 140 -1.38 -12.73 -21.39
CA GLU A 140 -1.31 -11.58 -20.48
C GLU A 140 -0.07 -11.67 -19.58
N LEU A 141 0.22 -12.86 -19.04
CA LEU A 141 1.43 -13.05 -18.23
C LEU A 141 2.70 -12.80 -19.05
N ASP A 142 2.78 -13.32 -20.27
CA ASP A 142 3.94 -13.13 -21.17
C ASP A 142 4.17 -11.64 -21.46
N TRP A 143 3.10 -10.90 -21.81
CA TRP A 143 3.18 -9.46 -21.98
C TRP A 143 3.75 -8.78 -20.72
N CYS A 144 3.18 -9.07 -19.55
CA CYS A 144 3.57 -8.42 -18.30
C CYS A 144 4.97 -8.79 -17.84
N LEU A 145 5.44 -10.00 -18.15
CA LEU A 145 6.83 -10.39 -17.92
C LEU A 145 7.80 -9.60 -18.80
N GLY A 146 7.41 -9.26 -20.03
CA GLY A 146 8.17 -8.36 -20.90
C GLY A 146 8.43 -7.00 -20.24
N ARG A 147 7.36 -6.31 -19.82
CA ARG A 147 7.48 -5.03 -19.10
C ARG A 147 8.18 -5.17 -17.75
N HIS A 148 7.97 -6.28 -17.03
CA HIS A 148 8.68 -6.55 -15.79
C HIS A 148 10.20 -6.65 -16.00
N ASN A 149 10.64 -7.25 -17.11
CA ASN A 149 12.05 -7.28 -17.48
C ASN A 149 12.59 -5.89 -17.82
N GLU A 150 11.79 -5.02 -18.46
CA GLU A 150 12.16 -3.62 -18.68
C GLU A 150 12.35 -2.87 -17.35
N LEU A 151 11.49 -3.11 -16.34
CA LEU A 151 11.67 -2.53 -15.01
C LEU A 151 13.00 -2.97 -14.37
N LEU A 152 13.35 -4.25 -14.51
CA LEU A 152 14.60 -4.82 -13.98
C LEU A 152 15.86 -4.19 -14.58
N GLU A 153 15.77 -3.53 -15.74
CA GLU A 153 16.88 -2.74 -16.30
C GLU A 153 17.12 -1.43 -15.53
N SER A 154 16.11 -0.95 -14.79
CA SER A 154 16.15 0.32 -14.06
C SER A 154 16.23 0.14 -12.53
N PHE A 155 15.42 -0.74 -11.94
CA PHE A 155 15.41 -1.05 -10.51
C PHE A 155 14.87 -2.45 -10.25
N ILE A 156 15.09 -3.01 -9.06
CA ILE A 156 14.58 -4.35 -8.70
C ILE A 156 13.22 -4.20 -8.02
N PRO A 157 12.08 -4.61 -8.63
CA PRO A 157 10.76 -4.41 -8.05
C PRO A 157 10.48 -5.33 -6.84
N ALA A 158 9.66 -4.86 -5.90
CA ALA A 158 9.15 -5.68 -4.81
C ALA A 158 7.95 -6.49 -5.31
N THR A 159 8.15 -7.79 -5.51
CA THR A 159 7.15 -8.70 -6.11
C THR A 159 6.35 -9.41 -5.03
N PHE A 160 5.06 -9.66 -5.30
CA PHE A 160 4.18 -10.38 -4.39
C PHE A 160 3.04 -11.07 -5.16
N VAL A 161 2.43 -12.08 -4.56
CA VAL A 161 1.19 -12.71 -5.07
C VAL A 161 -0.01 -12.52 -4.15
N GLY A 162 0.23 -12.00 -2.94
CA GLY A 162 -0.76 -11.62 -1.95
C GLY A 162 -0.21 -10.53 -1.02
N ASN A 163 -1.10 -9.73 -0.44
CA ASN A 163 -0.83 -8.77 0.63
C ASN A 163 -2.14 -8.48 1.39
N HIS A 164 -2.15 -7.46 2.26
CA HIS A 164 -3.31 -7.13 3.09
C HIS A 164 -4.41 -6.35 2.36
N ASP A 165 -4.12 -5.77 1.20
CA ASP A 165 -5.05 -4.95 0.41
C ASP A 165 -5.75 -5.75 -0.70
N VAL A 166 -5.29 -6.98 -0.95
CA VAL A 166 -5.81 -7.83 -2.02
C VAL A 166 -6.43 -9.12 -1.47
N THR A 167 -7.31 -9.75 -2.26
CA THR A 167 -7.82 -11.08 -1.92
C THR A 167 -6.69 -12.11 -1.92
N ARG A 168 -6.66 -12.99 -0.92
CA ARG A 168 -5.71 -14.11 -0.84
C ARG A 168 -5.65 -14.90 -2.15
N ILE A 169 -4.45 -15.28 -2.58
CA ILE A 169 -4.23 -15.94 -3.87
C ILE A 169 -4.96 -17.27 -3.97
N ALA A 170 -4.98 -18.08 -2.90
CA ALA A 170 -5.69 -19.35 -2.88
C ALA A 170 -7.22 -19.19 -3.01
N SER A 171 -7.79 -18.10 -2.51
CA SER A 171 -9.21 -17.77 -2.75
C SER A 171 -9.48 -17.36 -4.19
N LYS A 172 -8.52 -16.70 -4.85
CA LYS A 172 -8.67 -16.24 -6.24
C LYS A 172 -8.57 -17.38 -7.24
N VAL A 173 -7.60 -18.27 -7.09
CA VAL A 173 -7.26 -19.27 -8.11
C VAL A 173 -7.36 -20.72 -7.65
N GLY A 174 -7.67 -20.97 -6.38
CA GLY A 174 -7.66 -22.30 -5.76
C GLY A 174 -6.25 -22.75 -5.37
N ALA A 175 -6.18 -23.72 -4.45
CA ALA A 175 -4.92 -24.15 -3.82
C ALA A 175 -3.85 -24.63 -4.82
N ALA A 176 -4.24 -25.43 -5.82
CA ALA A 176 -3.30 -25.97 -6.81
C ALA A 176 -2.64 -24.86 -7.65
N LYS A 177 -3.41 -23.85 -8.07
CA LYS A 177 -2.88 -22.72 -8.84
C LYS A 177 -2.16 -21.71 -7.95
N ALA A 178 -2.52 -21.60 -6.68
CA ALA A 178 -1.79 -20.78 -5.71
C ALA A 178 -0.36 -21.29 -5.53
N ALA A 179 -0.15 -22.61 -5.47
CA ALA A 179 1.20 -23.17 -5.48
C ALA A 179 2.00 -22.76 -6.73
N LEU A 180 1.36 -22.76 -7.90
CA LEU A 180 2.00 -22.28 -9.14
C LEU A 180 2.28 -20.77 -9.12
N ALA A 181 1.41 -19.95 -8.53
CA ALA A 181 1.65 -18.52 -8.34
C ALA A 181 2.92 -18.27 -7.49
N VAL A 182 3.11 -19.04 -6.42
CA VAL A 182 4.32 -18.97 -5.59
C VAL A 182 5.57 -19.42 -6.37
N VAL A 183 5.46 -20.45 -7.22
CA VAL A 183 6.56 -20.85 -8.11
C VAL A 183 6.94 -19.70 -9.04
N LEU A 184 5.97 -19.03 -9.67
CA LEU A 184 6.23 -17.85 -10.50
C LEU A 184 6.91 -16.74 -9.69
N LEU A 185 6.39 -16.41 -8.49
CA LEU A 185 6.98 -15.40 -7.60
C LEU A 185 8.45 -15.68 -7.28
N MET A 186 8.79 -16.95 -7.02
CA MET A 186 10.14 -17.36 -6.61
C MET A 186 11.10 -17.61 -7.79
N THR A 187 10.63 -17.51 -9.03
CA THR A 187 11.44 -17.73 -10.25
C THR A 187 11.56 -16.49 -11.14
N VAL A 188 10.72 -15.48 -10.95
CA VAL A 188 10.85 -14.18 -11.58
C VAL A 188 11.81 -13.28 -10.78
N GLY A 189 12.59 -12.45 -11.48
CA GLY A 189 13.51 -11.50 -10.83
C GLY A 189 12.77 -10.46 -10.00
N GLY A 190 13.26 -10.13 -8.81
CA GLY A 190 12.61 -9.17 -7.91
C GLY A 190 12.98 -9.40 -6.45
N VAL A 191 12.36 -8.64 -5.56
CA VAL A 191 12.38 -8.88 -4.12
C VAL A 191 11.05 -9.53 -3.72
N PRO A 192 10.97 -10.88 -3.66
CA PRO A 192 9.71 -11.58 -3.43
C PRO A 192 9.24 -11.44 -1.97
N SER A 193 7.96 -11.13 -1.78
CA SER A 193 7.28 -11.10 -0.49
C SER A 193 6.16 -12.14 -0.44
N VAL A 194 6.12 -12.91 0.65
CA VAL A 194 5.08 -13.89 0.94
C VAL A 194 4.17 -13.32 2.01
N TYR A 195 2.87 -13.22 1.71
CA TYR A 195 1.89 -12.80 2.70
C TYR A 195 1.62 -13.94 3.69
N TYR A 196 1.65 -13.63 4.98
CA TYR A 196 1.54 -14.64 6.03
C TYR A 196 0.29 -15.51 5.85
N GLY A 197 0.47 -16.82 5.95
CA GLY A 197 -0.56 -17.82 5.71
C GLY A 197 -0.65 -18.32 4.27
N ASP A 198 -0.16 -17.57 3.28
CA ASP A 198 -0.16 -18.04 1.89
C ASP A 198 0.81 -19.23 1.70
N GLU A 199 1.86 -19.33 2.52
CA GLU A 199 2.75 -20.49 2.57
C GLU A 199 2.06 -21.78 3.06
N GLN A 200 0.94 -21.64 3.76
CA GLN A 200 0.10 -22.75 4.23
C GLN A 200 -1.13 -22.95 3.33
N GLY A 201 -1.26 -22.17 2.25
CA GLY A 201 -2.43 -22.21 1.37
C GLY A 201 -3.71 -21.66 2.01
N GLN A 202 -3.59 -20.71 2.95
CA GLN A 202 -4.77 -20.09 3.56
C GLN A 202 -5.67 -19.45 2.50
N TRP A 203 -6.97 -19.72 2.60
CA TRP A 203 -8.00 -19.17 1.74
C TRP A 203 -9.16 -18.66 2.58
N LEU A 204 -9.79 -17.59 2.11
CA LEU A 204 -11.04 -17.05 2.61
C LEU A 204 -12.18 -17.38 1.64
N HIS A 205 -13.29 -17.87 2.16
CA HIS A 205 -14.57 -17.94 1.47
C HIS A 205 -15.47 -16.82 1.97
N VAL A 206 -15.97 -15.99 1.05
CA VAL A 206 -16.95 -14.95 1.36
C VAL A 206 -18.24 -15.27 0.60
N SER A 207 -19.32 -15.53 1.33
CA SER A 207 -20.66 -15.66 0.75
C SER A 207 -21.55 -14.52 1.21
N LEU A 208 -22.21 -13.89 0.23
CA LEU A 208 -23.24 -12.88 0.45
C LEU A 208 -24.60 -13.53 0.25
N SER A 209 -25.45 -13.48 1.26
CA SER A 209 -26.86 -13.85 1.15
C SER A 209 -27.70 -12.58 1.26
N LEU A 210 -28.62 -12.38 0.32
CA LEU A 210 -29.47 -11.17 0.26
C LEU A 210 -30.85 -11.39 0.90
N GLU A 211 -31.23 -12.63 1.21
CA GLU A 211 -32.53 -12.95 1.81
C GLU A 211 -32.40 -14.06 2.88
N PRO A 212 -33.19 -14.01 3.97
CA PRO A 212 -34.20 -13.00 4.33
C PRO A 212 -33.63 -11.74 5.00
N THR A 213 -32.34 -11.69 5.31
CA THR A 213 -31.63 -10.49 5.81
C THR A 213 -30.24 -10.47 5.19
N PRO A 214 -29.77 -9.34 4.61
CA PRO A 214 -28.46 -9.27 3.97
C PRO A 214 -27.36 -9.62 4.96
N ARG A 215 -26.64 -10.73 4.76
CA ARG A 215 -25.53 -11.15 5.62
C ARG A 215 -24.32 -11.54 4.80
N ALA A 216 -23.14 -11.19 5.30
CA ALA A 216 -21.88 -11.69 4.77
C ALA A 216 -21.35 -12.76 5.72
N GLU A 217 -21.14 -13.97 5.20
CA GLU A 217 -20.44 -15.03 5.93
C GLU A 217 -19.01 -15.11 5.40
N VAL A 218 -18.04 -14.89 6.29
CA VAL A 218 -16.61 -15.07 6.01
C VAL A 218 -16.14 -16.34 6.70
N ARG A 219 -15.59 -17.29 5.94
CA ARG A 219 -15.12 -18.57 6.45
C ARG A 219 -13.65 -18.77 6.06
N ALA A 220 -12.81 -18.97 7.06
CA ALA A 220 -11.46 -19.52 6.90
C ALA A 220 -11.50 -21.06 7.04
N PRO A 221 -10.44 -21.79 6.63
CA PRO A 221 -10.40 -23.24 6.69
C PRO A 221 -10.42 -23.68 8.15
N ASP A 222 -11.23 -24.69 8.47
CA ASP A 222 -11.36 -25.26 9.83
C ASP A 222 -11.79 -24.27 10.93
N GLU A 223 -12.28 -23.08 10.57
CA GLU A 223 -12.82 -22.08 11.49
C GLU A 223 -14.34 -21.96 11.38
N ALA A 224 -14.98 -21.58 12.49
CA ALA A 224 -16.39 -21.21 12.49
C ALA A 224 -16.58 -19.94 11.63
N PRO A 225 -17.64 -19.88 10.81
CA PRO A 225 -17.88 -18.72 9.97
C PRO A 225 -18.14 -17.48 10.81
N LEU A 226 -17.48 -16.38 10.47
CA LEU A 226 -17.83 -15.06 10.98
C LEU A 226 -19.04 -14.55 10.19
N VAL A 227 -20.16 -14.37 10.88
CA VAL A 227 -21.36 -13.76 10.30
C VAL A 227 -21.32 -12.26 10.57
N VAL A 228 -21.22 -11.49 9.49
CA VAL A 228 -21.33 -10.03 9.53
C VAL A 228 -22.77 -9.67 9.18
N GLU A 229 -23.51 -9.29 10.21
CA GLU A 229 -24.85 -8.72 10.08
C GLU A 229 -24.75 -7.26 9.62
N PRO A 230 -25.76 -6.74 8.90
CA PRO A 230 -25.78 -5.34 8.51
C PRO A 230 -25.96 -4.47 9.77
N PRO A 231 -25.43 -3.24 9.80
CA PRO A 231 -25.63 -2.33 10.92
C PRO A 231 -27.14 -2.15 11.16
N ALA A 232 -27.56 -2.24 12.43
CA ALA A 232 -28.95 -1.98 12.81
C ALA A 232 -29.33 -0.56 12.38
N GLN A 233 -30.48 -0.43 11.69
CA GLN A 233 -31.06 0.87 11.31
C GLN A 233 -31.40 1.72 12.54
#